data_AF-A0A1V5KNQ9-F1
#
_entry.id   AF-A0A1V5KNQ9-F1
#
_cell.length_a   1.000
_cell.length_b   1.000
_cell.length_c   1.000
_cell.angle_alpha   90.00
_cell.angle_beta   90.00
_cell.angle_gamma   90.00
#
_symmetry.space_group_name_H-M   'P 1'
#
loop_
_entity.id
_entity.type
_entity.pdbx_description
1 polymer ?
#
loop_
_entity_poly.entity_id
_entity_poly.type
_entity_poly.pdbx_seq_one_letter_code
_entity_poly.pdbx_strand_id
1 'polypeptide(L)'
;MNVTGISIPNRKAIWVIQGNNTTVENIEFTGAAVPDHNGAGIRQEGDHLTVRSCYFHHNENAILESNKPDSEITVEYCELAHHGYGDGYSHNIYIGRCRKFIFRYNYSHHSLTGHLVKTRADENHIMYNRITDESDGQSSYLLDIPEGGLSYVIGNLFHEGAQSPNSSSFSYARENRNNPIQQLFVVNNTFVSDRGNSANAIPINVGGTPEVTIVNNIFDNYGTVINGAHTGSVTNNLSGTGIGFVNRAACDYQLESGSLAINEGIDPGTGSGFALTPAQEYVHPCNWRARPAVGALDLGAYEYSDGDNQPPVLESIGDQSIQAGQSIQITIQASDQDPESVLDYTASGSN
;
A
#
# COMPACT_ATOMS: atom_id res chain seq x y z
N MET A 1 25.53 -1.25 7.29
CA MET A 1 26.00 -2.60 6.95
C MET A 1 24.93 -3.30 6.12
N ASN A 2 25.21 -4.43 5.51
CA ASN A 2 24.22 -5.38 5.01
C ASN A 2 23.90 -6.42 6.11
N VAL A 3 23.05 -7.41 5.80
CA VAL A 3 22.72 -8.51 6.74
C VAL A 3 23.92 -9.31 7.25
N THR A 4 25.06 -9.30 6.55
CA THR A 4 26.28 -10.00 7.00
C THR A 4 27.20 -9.13 7.87
N GLY A 5 26.74 -7.94 8.29
CA GLY A 5 27.55 -7.00 9.06
C GLY A 5 28.64 -6.29 8.25
N ILE A 6 28.64 -6.42 6.92
CA ILE A 6 29.63 -5.78 6.05
C ILE A 6 29.11 -4.40 5.64
N SER A 7 29.96 -3.38 5.69
CA SER A 7 29.59 -2.04 5.22
C SER A 7 29.20 -2.08 3.73
N ILE A 8 28.05 -1.48 3.39
CA ILE A 8 27.64 -1.26 2.00
C ILE A 8 28.66 -0.30 1.36
N PRO A 9 29.48 -0.74 0.37
CA PRO A 9 30.64 0.04 -0.08
C PRO A 9 30.28 1.40 -0.69
N ASN A 10 29.14 1.47 -1.37
CA ASN A 10 28.64 2.69 -2.00
C ASN A 10 27.98 3.67 -1.01
N ARG A 11 27.78 3.27 0.26
CA ARG A 11 27.14 4.04 1.34
C ARG A 11 25.72 4.56 1.03
N LYS A 12 25.01 3.95 0.08
CA LYS A 12 23.66 4.35 -0.34
C LYS A 12 22.65 3.21 -0.27
N ALA A 13 22.93 2.08 -0.93
CA ALA A 13 21.96 1.01 -1.09
C ALA A 13 22.59 -0.34 -1.40
N ILE A 14 21.83 -1.43 -1.24
CA ILE A 14 22.20 -2.76 -1.74
C ILE A 14 22.46 -2.64 -3.25
N TRP A 15 21.48 -2.15 -4.01
CA TRP A 15 21.65 -1.83 -5.42
C TRP A 15 21.50 -0.33 -5.69
N VAL A 16 22.53 0.26 -6.30
CA VAL A 16 22.45 1.59 -6.91
C VAL A 16 22.29 1.40 -8.41
N ILE A 17 21.10 1.67 -8.94
CA ILE A 17 20.77 1.43 -10.34
C ILE A 17 20.97 2.75 -11.11
N GLN A 18 22.08 2.82 -11.84
CA GLN A 18 22.43 4.00 -12.67
C GLN A 18 21.97 3.85 -14.12
N GLY A 19 21.67 2.63 -14.56
CA GLY A 19 21.17 2.34 -15.90
C GLY A 19 19.71 2.71 -16.07
N ASN A 20 19.33 3.02 -17.31
CA ASN A 20 17.95 3.36 -17.68
C ASN A 20 17.16 2.11 -18.07
N ASN A 21 15.84 2.15 -17.93
CA ASN A 21 14.90 1.09 -18.32
C ASN A 21 15.20 -0.25 -17.66
N THR A 22 15.47 -0.21 -16.35
CA THR A 22 15.83 -1.41 -15.59
C THR A 22 14.57 -2.11 -15.09
N THR A 23 14.55 -3.45 -15.19
CA THR A 23 13.57 -4.29 -14.50
C THR A 23 14.27 -5.08 -13.40
N VAL A 24 13.72 -5.04 -12.19
CA VAL A 24 14.13 -5.86 -11.05
C VAL A 24 12.98 -6.78 -10.69
N GLU A 25 13.23 -8.09 -10.66
CA GLU A 25 12.18 -9.08 -10.49
C GLU A 25 12.64 -10.31 -9.71
N ASN A 26 11.79 -10.82 -8.82
CA ASN A 26 12.01 -12.03 -8.02
C ASN A 26 13.25 -11.95 -7.12
N ILE A 27 13.44 -10.79 -6.46
CA ILE A 27 14.58 -10.52 -5.58
C ILE A 27 14.10 -10.11 -4.19
N GLU A 28 14.79 -10.62 -3.18
CA GLU A 28 14.65 -10.21 -1.78
C GLU A 28 15.78 -9.22 -1.40
N PHE A 29 15.41 -8.12 -0.75
CA PHE A 29 16.33 -7.07 -0.29
C PHE A 29 16.16 -6.84 1.21
N THR A 30 17.25 -7.00 1.97
CA THR A 30 17.18 -6.87 3.42
C THR A 30 18.46 -6.35 4.08
N GLY A 31 18.27 -5.74 5.26
CA GLY A 31 19.32 -5.32 6.16
C GLY A 31 20.16 -4.15 5.68
N ALA A 32 19.71 -3.36 4.70
CA ALA A 32 20.43 -2.19 4.24
C ALA A 32 20.44 -1.10 5.32
N ALA A 33 21.62 -0.85 5.88
CA ALA A 33 21.87 0.27 6.76
C ALA A 33 23.12 1.04 6.31
N VAL A 34 23.13 2.36 6.38
CA VAL A 34 24.31 3.17 6.03
C VAL A 34 24.53 4.28 7.08
N PRO A 35 25.73 4.85 7.20
CA PRO A 35 26.01 5.84 8.24
C PRO A 35 25.12 7.09 8.23
N ASP A 36 24.50 7.37 7.08
CA ASP A 36 23.63 8.53 6.88
C ASP A 36 22.16 8.21 7.17
N HIS A 37 21.85 7.00 7.65
CA HIS A 37 20.52 6.48 8.00
C HIS A 37 19.49 6.54 6.86
N ASN A 38 19.95 6.34 5.62
CA ASN A 38 19.12 6.37 4.42
C ASN A 38 19.38 5.19 3.46
N GLY A 39 19.89 4.09 4.01
CA GLY A 39 20.31 2.89 3.31
C GLY A 39 19.12 2.20 2.64
N ALA A 40 19.13 2.15 1.31
CA ALA A 40 18.01 1.58 0.57
C ALA A 40 18.26 0.12 0.12
N GLY A 41 17.20 -0.66 -0.10
CA GLY A 41 17.29 -1.85 -0.94
C GLY A 41 17.69 -1.45 -2.37
N ILE A 42 16.96 -0.51 -2.96
CA ILE A 42 17.27 0.09 -4.25
C ILE A 42 17.39 1.62 -4.12
N ARG A 43 18.53 2.15 -4.57
CA ARG A 43 18.69 3.57 -4.91
C ARG A 43 18.61 3.72 -6.44
N GLN A 44 17.51 4.27 -6.94
CA GLN A 44 17.35 4.50 -8.37
C GLN A 44 18.00 5.85 -8.76
N GLU A 45 19.01 5.81 -9.64
CA GLU A 45 19.72 6.99 -10.19
C GLU A 45 19.57 7.13 -11.71
N GLY A 46 19.17 6.07 -12.43
CA GLY A 46 18.79 6.12 -13.84
C GLY A 46 17.32 6.50 -14.06
N ASP A 47 16.90 6.60 -15.31
CA ASP A 47 15.50 6.82 -15.71
C ASP A 47 14.78 5.49 -15.96
N HIS A 48 13.50 5.42 -15.63
CA HIS A 48 12.62 4.28 -15.84
C HIS A 48 13.01 3.02 -15.07
N LEU A 49 12.24 2.70 -14.04
CA LEU A 49 12.41 1.49 -13.22
C LEU A 49 11.10 0.73 -13.13
N THR A 50 11.17 -0.58 -13.36
CA THR A 50 10.11 -1.53 -13.00
C THR A 50 10.63 -2.44 -11.91
N VAL A 51 9.93 -2.52 -10.78
CA VAL A 51 10.19 -3.49 -9.72
C VAL A 51 8.95 -4.38 -9.60
N ARG A 52 9.12 -5.70 -9.69
CA ARG A 52 7.99 -6.62 -9.59
C ARG A 52 8.30 -7.91 -8.86
N SER A 53 7.34 -8.45 -8.12
CA SER A 53 7.49 -9.73 -7.42
C SER A 53 8.72 -9.76 -6.50
N CYS A 54 8.99 -8.64 -5.83
CA CYS A 54 10.15 -8.48 -4.94
C CYS A 54 9.71 -8.35 -3.50
N TYR A 55 10.56 -8.80 -2.58
CA TYR A 55 10.36 -8.61 -1.15
C TYR A 55 11.42 -7.67 -0.60
N PHE A 56 10.99 -6.57 0.02
CA PHE A 56 11.88 -5.67 0.73
C PHE A 56 11.52 -5.73 2.21
N HIS A 57 12.49 -5.97 3.07
CA HIS A 57 12.25 -5.94 4.51
C HIS A 57 13.46 -5.52 5.32
N HIS A 58 13.23 -4.88 6.47
CA HIS A 58 14.28 -4.55 7.45
C HIS A 58 15.47 -3.77 6.85
N ASN A 59 15.19 -2.86 5.93
CA ASN A 59 16.15 -1.86 5.43
C ASN A 59 15.83 -0.51 6.05
N GLU A 60 16.76 0.46 6.05
CA GLU A 60 16.41 1.84 6.41
C GLU A 60 15.37 2.39 5.41
N ASN A 61 15.51 2.14 4.10
CA ASN A 61 14.49 2.40 3.08
C ASN A 61 14.34 1.20 2.14
N ALA A 62 13.17 0.94 1.55
CA ALA A 62 13.07 -0.10 0.51
C ALA A 62 13.58 0.43 -0.84
N ILE A 63 12.87 1.44 -1.37
CA ILE A 63 13.14 2.05 -2.67
C ILE A 63 13.23 3.56 -2.47
N LEU A 64 14.38 4.13 -2.87
CA LEU A 64 14.64 5.56 -2.82
C LEU A 64 15.01 6.06 -4.22
N GLU A 65 14.08 6.73 -4.87
CA GLU A 65 14.27 7.29 -6.22
C GLU A 65 14.98 8.66 -6.18
N SER A 66 15.68 8.98 -7.25
CA SER A 66 16.34 10.28 -7.45
C SER A 66 15.50 11.13 -8.37
N ASN A 67 15.35 12.43 -8.13
CA ASN A 67 14.52 13.32 -8.97
C ASN A 67 14.88 13.25 -10.48
N LYS A 68 14.13 12.44 -11.24
CA LYS A 68 14.25 12.27 -12.69
C LYS A 68 12.94 12.69 -13.38
N PRO A 69 12.82 13.96 -13.82
CA PRO A 69 11.55 14.53 -14.27
C PRO A 69 10.85 13.76 -15.39
N ASP A 70 11.58 13.10 -16.28
CA ASP A 70 10.99 12.37 -17.42
C ASP A 70 10.72 10.88 -17.13
N SER A 71 11.17 10.38 -15.96
CA SER A 71 11.16 8.97 -15.58
C SER A 71 9.76 8.47 -15.21
N GLU A 72 9.50 7.19 -15.52
CA GLU A 72 8.37 6.45 -14.96
C GLU A 72 8.84 5.35 -14.02
N ILE A 73 8.22 5.25 -12.86
CA ILE A 73 8.49 4.19 -11.88
C ILE A 73 7.26 3.31 -11.76
N THR A 74 7.44 2.00 -11.93
CA THR A 74 6.40 1.00 -11.68
C THR A 74 6.86 0.06 -10.59
N VAL A 75 6.02 -0.13 -9.57
CA VAL A 75 6.21 -1.13 -8.52
C VAL A 75 4.93 -1.96 -8.42
N GLU A 76 5.04 -3.27 -8.63
CA GLU A 76 3.89 -4.17 -8.62
C GLU A 76 4.17 -5.54 -8.01
N TYR A 77 3.17 -6.18 -7.39
CA TYR A 77 3.32 -7.50 -6.75
C TYR A 77 4.47 -7.56 -5.71
N CYS A 78 4.81 -6.43 -5.09
CA CYS A 78 5.90 -6.36 -4.12
C CYS A 78 5.39 -6.27 -2.69
N GLU A 79 6.10 -6.93 -1.77
CA GLU A 79 5.93 -6.75 -0.32
C GLU A 79 7.03 -5.80 0.19
N LEU A 80 6.65 -4.79 0.96
CA LEU A 80 7.54 -3.81 1.57
C LEU A 80 7.24 -3.73 3.07
N ALA A 81 8.16 -4.20 3.91
CA ALA A 81 7.89 -4.51 5.31
C ALA A 81 8.97 -3.98 6.26
N HIS A 82 8.60 -3.43 7.41
CA HIS A 82 9.54 -3.16 8.51
C HIS A 82 10.74 -2.28 8.12
N HIS A 83 10.53 -1.29 7.25
CA HIS A 83 11.58 -0.34 6.91
C HIS A 83 11.61 0.85 7.88
N GLY A 84 12.78 1.39 8.11
CA GLY A 84 12.95 2.66 8.80
C GLY A 84 14.07 2.66 9.82
N TYR A 85 14.49 3.87 10.20
CA TYR A 85 15.44 4.12 11.28
C TYR A 85 14.75 4.66 12.56
N GLY A 86 13.44 4.93 12.53
CA GLY A 86 12.71 5.59 13.62
C GLY A 86 12.90 7.11 13.67
N ASP A 87 13.40 7.70 12.59
CA ASP A 87 13.67 9.14 12.47
C ASP A 87 12.50 9.95 11.86
N GLY A 88 11.51 9.26 11.30
CA GLY A 88 10.38 9.85 10.57
C GLY A 88 10.69 10.25 9.12
N TYR A 89 11.92 10.06 8.64
CA TYR A 89 12.37 10.42 7.29
C TYR A 89 12.65 9.20 6.41
N SER A 90 12.87 8.05 7.03
CA SER A 90 13.00 6.77 6.34
C SER A 90 11.63 6.19 6.00
N HIS A 91 11.48 5.59 4.83
CA HIS A 91 10.18 5.16 4.29
C HIS A 91 10.26 3.78 3.65
N ASN A 92 9.13 3.08 3.56
CA ASN A 92 9.05 1.87 2.73
C ASN A 92 9.34 2.25 1.28
N ILE A 93 8.57 3.15 0.69
CA ILE A 93 8.86 3.69 -0.65
C ILE A 93 8.92 5.21 -0.64
N TYR A 94 9.94 5.75 -1.30
CA TYR A 94 10.07 7.17 -1.54
C TYR A 94 10.45 7.42 -3.00
N ILE A 95 9.45 7.85 -3.77
CA ILE A 95 9.61 8.33 -5.15
C ILE A 95 9.84 9.85 -5.14
N GLY A 96 10.92 10.29 -5.78
CA GLY A 96 11.24 11.70 -5.99
C GLY A 96 10.38 12.32 -7.10
N ARG A 97 10.85 13.44 -7.64
CA ARG A 97 10.16 14.15 -8.73
C ARG A 97 10.41 13.43 -10.05
N CYS A 98 9.41 12.69 -10.52
CA CYS A 98 9.39 12.01 -11.80
C CYS A 98 8.05 12.21 -12.53
N ARG A 99 7.96 11.79 -13.78
CA ARG A 99 6.78 12.01 -14.62
C ARG A 99 5.58 11.20 -14.15
N LYS A 100 5.81 9.94 -13.80
CA LYS A 100 4.74 9.01 -13.44
C LYS A 100 5.18 7.96 -12.44
N PHE A 101 4.34 7.70 -11.45
CA PHE A 101 4.50 6.59 -10.52
C PHE A 101 3.26 5.68 -10.59
N ILE A 102 3.49 4.39 -10.84
CA ILE A 102 2.49 3.32 -10.82
C ILE A 102 2.81 2.39 -9.65
N PHE A 103 1.87 2.28 -8.71
CA PHE A 103 1.95 1.42 -7.54
C PHE A 103 0.69 0.56 -7.50
N ARG A 104 0.81 -0.74 -7.81
CA ARG A 104 -0.34 -1.65 -7.85
C ARG A 104 -0.08 -3.07 -7.36
N TYR A 105 -1.08 -3.69 -6.73
CA TYR A 105 -1.01 -5.09 -6.27
C TYR A 105 0.07 -5.35 -5.21
N ASN A 106 0.52 -4.29 -4.52
CA ASN A 106 1.57 -4.37 -3.51
C ASN A 106 0.99 -4.48 -2.11
N TYR A 107 1.83 -4.96 -1.20
CA TYR A 107 1.60 -4.96 0.23
C TYR A 107 2.69 -4.14 0.92
N SER A 108 2.36 -2.93 1.36
CA SER A 108 3.30 -2.06 2.11
C SER A 108 2.82 -1.93 3.55
N HIS A 109 3.66 -2.34 4.51
CA HIS A 109 3.27 -2.40 5.91
C HIS A 109 4.40 -2.15 6.90
N HIS A 110 4.01 -1.85 8.14
CA HIS A 110 4.85 -1.75 9.33
C HIS A 110 6.13 -0.90 9.17
N SER A 111 6.06 0.30 8.58
CA SER A 111 7.22 1.19 8.64
C SER A 111 7.51 1.61 10.08
N LEU A 112 8.79 1.68 10.45
CA LEU A 112 9.26 2.11 11.76
C LEU A 112 9.25 3.64 11.84
N THR A 113 8.07 4.21 12.11
CA THR A 113 7.75 5.63 11.80
C THR A 113 7.80 5.86 10.28
N GLY A 114 7.92 7.10 9.80
CA GLY A 114 8.00 7.36 8.36
C GLY A 114 6.69 7.11 7.64
N HIS A 115 6.72 6.72 6.36
CA HIS A 115 5.53 6.53 5.55
C HIS A 115 5.58 5.17 4.83
N LEU A 116 4.41 4.55 4.66
CA LEU A 116 4.31 3.33 3.85
C LEU A 116 4.48 3.64 2.36
N VAL A 117 3.98 4.80 1.90
CA VAL A 117 4.20 5.30 0.54
C VAL A 117 4.40 6.81 0.52
N LYS A 118 5.52 7.29 -0.03
CA LYS A 118 5.76 8.71 -0.35
C LYS A 118 6.11 8.90 -1.82
N THR A 119 5.47 9.85 -2.50
CA THR A 119 5.75 10.15 -3.91
C THR A 119 5.68 11.64 -4.22
N ARG A 120 6.61 12.14 -5.03
CA ARG A 120 6.58 13.50 -5.61
C ARG A 120 6.36 13.49 -7.12
N ALA A 121 5.89 12.38 -7.68
CA ALA A 121 5.65 12.29 -9.12
C ALA A 121 4.52 13.22 -9.58
N ASP A 122 4.61 13.71 -10.81
CA ASP A 122 3.60 14.58 -11.45
C ASP A 122 2.26 13.87 -11.62
N GLU A 123 2.31 12.57 -11.95
CA GLU A 123 1.15 11.69 -12.11
C GLU A 123 1.29 10.42 -11.25
N ASN A 124 0.30 10.11 -10.42
CA ASN A 124 0.34 8.98 -9.48
C ASN A 124 -0.84 8.04 -9.72
N HIS A 125 -0.54 6.75 -9.92
CA HIS A 125 -1.51 5.67 -10.05
C HIS A 125 -1.31 4.72 -8.88
N ILE A 126 -2.02 4.97 -7.79
CA ILE A 126 -1.96 4.16 -6.56
C ILE A 126 -3.22 3.29 -6.56
N MET A 127 -3.11 2.03 -6.99
CA MET A 127 -4.30 1.23 -7.29
C MET A 127 -4.21 -0.20 -6.78
N TYR A 128 -5.29 -0.70 -6.18
CA TYR A 128 -5.41 -2.13 -5.82
C TYR A 128 -4.26 -2.63 -4.94
N ASN A 129 -3.87 -1.85 -3.93
CA ASN A 129 -2.83 -2.21 -2.96
C ASN A 129 -3.43 -2.46 -1.57
N ARG A 130 -2.68 -3.17 -0.73
CA ARG A 130 -2.84 -3.15 0.72
C ARG A 130 -1.75 -2.27 1.34
N ILE A 131 -2.14 -1.15 1.92
CA ILE A 131 -1.24 -0.15 2.51
C ILE A 131 -1.68 0.05 3.97
N THR A 132 -1.12 -0.77 4.86
CA THR A 132 -1.71 -1.03 6.17
C THR A 132 -0.64 -1.11 7.26
N ASP A 133 -0.95 -0.61 8.46
CA ASP A 133 -0.10 -0.81 9.63
C ASP A 133 -0.25 -2.21 10.24
N GLU A 134 -1.31 -2.95 9.90
CA GLU A 134 -1.73 -4.15 10.63
C GLU A 134 -1.80 -3.89 12.16
N SER A 135 -1.57 -4.90 12.99
CA SER A 135 -1.81 -4.82 14.45
C SER A 135 -0.86 -3.90 15.22
N ASP A 136 0.39 -3.78 14.80
CA ASP A 136 1.47 -3.10 15.56
C ASP A 136 2.34 -2.16 14.71
N GLY A 137 1.95 -1.88 13.46
CA GLY A 137 2.58 -0.87 12.63
C GLY A 137 2.50 0.54 13.23
N GLN A 138 3.52 1.33 12.92
CA GLN A 138 3.73 2.67 13.50
C GLN A 138 3.94 3.73 12.41
N SER A 139 3.41 3.52 11.20
CA SER A 139 3.60 4.49 10.12
C SER A 139 2.97 5.84 10.45
N SER A 140 3.62 6.92 10.03
CA SER A 140 3.11 8.30 10.18
C SER A 140 2.04 8.61 9.15
N TYR A 141 2.31 8.34 7.87
CA TYR A 141 1.31 8.38 6.81
C TYR A 141 1.29 7.03 6.10
N LEU A 142 0.10 6.53 5.79
CA LEU A 142 -0.05 5.40 4.88
C LEU A 142 0.33 5.85 3.46
N LEU A 143 -0.14 7.03 3.05
CA LEU A 143 0.18 7.63 1.76
C LEU A 143 0.49 9.13 1.93
N ASP A 144 1.60 9.58 1.36
CA ASP A 144 1.96 10.99 1.30
C ASP A 144 2.33 11.40 -0.14
N ILE A 145 1.54 12.31 -0.70
CA ILE A 145 1.75 12.94 -2.00
C ILE A 145 2.01 14.44 -1.75
N PRO A 146 3.17 14.81 -1.18
CA PRO A 146 3.40 16.12 -0.58
C PRO A 146 3.34 17.29 -1.57
N GLU A 147 3.68 17.06 -2.84
CA GLU A 147 3.68 18.08 -3.89
C GLU A 147 2.40 18.07 -4.76
N GLY A 148 1.45 17.19 -4.43
CA GLY A 148 0.24 16.97 -5.22
C GLY A 148 0.54 16.30 -6.56
N GLY A 149 -0.16 16.67 -7.62
CA GLY A 149 -0.06 16.02 -8.94
C GLY A 149 -1.36 15.34 -9.36
N LEU A 150 -1.49 14.98 -10.63
CA LEU A 150 -2.63 14.22 -11.11
C LEU A 150 -2.63 12.82 -10.47
N SER A 151 -3.53 12.57 -9.53
CA SER A 151 -3.45 11.38 -8.68
C SER A 151 -4.72 10.56 -8.69
N TYR A 152 -4.59 9.29 -9.04
CA TYR A 152 -5.64 8.29 -9.01
C TYR A 152 -5.35 7.30 -7.87
N VAL A 153 -6.20 7.33 -6.84
CA VAL A 153 -6.15 6.44 -5.69
C VAL A 153 -7.40 5.57 -5.74
N ILE A 154 -7.28 4.35 -6.30
CA ILE A 154 -8.45 3.54 -6.68
C ILE A 154 -8.35 2.11 -6.14
N GLY A 155 -9.40 1.62 -5.47
CA GLY A 155 -9.47 0.20 -5.11
C GLY A 155 -8.46 -0.25 -4.06
N ASN A 156 -7.87 0.66 -3.28
CA ASN A 156 -6.88 0.31 -2.26
C ASN A 156 -7.54 0.02 -0.91
N LEU A 157 -6.87 -0.84 -0.14
CA LEU A 157 -7.12 -1.02 1.27
C LEU A 157 -6.09 -0.22 2.09
N PHE A 158 -6.58 0.66 2.95
CA PHE A 158 -5.81 1.46 3.89
C PHE A 158 -6.21 1.14 5.33
N HIS A 159 -5.21 0.89 6.19
CA HIS A 159 -5.43 0.67 7.63
C HIS A 159 -4.41 1.48 8.46
N GLU A 160 -4.90 2.43 9.25
CA GLU A 160 -4.13 3.19 10.23
C GLU A 160 -4.17 2.48 11.58
N GLY A 161 -3.00 2.05 12.06
CA GLY A 161 -2.87 1.34 13.33
C GLY A 161 -3.07 2.25 14.55
N ALA A 162 -3.31 1.65 15.71
CA ALA A 162 -3.49 2.40 16.97
C ALA A 162 -2.24 3.20 17.40
N GLN A 163 -1.06 2.85 16.86
CA GLN A 163 0.23 3.48 17.20
C GLN A 163 0.67 4.57 16.21
N SER A 164 -0.11 4.85 15.16
CA SER A 164 0.26 5.84 14.16
C SER A 164 0.40 7.24 14.81
N PRO A 165 1.55 7.92 14.67
CA PRO A 165 1.79 9.18 15.37
C PRO A 165 1.03 10.37 14.77
N ASN A 166 0.57 10.27 13.52
CA ASN A 166 -0.11 11.36 12.82
C ASN A 166 -1.61 11.08 12.72
N SER A 167 -2.43 12.08 13.05
CA SER A 167 -3.90 12.00 12.92
C SER A 167 -4.42 11.77 11.50
N SER A 168 -3.59 12.02 10.49
CA SER A 168 -3.99 11.88 9.09
C SER A 168 -3.37 10.64 8.46
N SER A 169 -4.14 9.85 7.72
CA SER A 169 -3.65 8.64 7.06
C SER A 169 -3.09 8.91 5.66
N PHE A 170 -3.76 9.77 4.87
CA PHE A 170 -3.36 10.21 3.53
C PHE A 170 -3.17 11.74 3.49
N SER A 171 -1.94 12.18 3.22
CA SER A 171 -1.57 13.58 2.98
C SER A 171 -1.44 13.88 1.49
N TYR A 172 -2.06 14.98 1.03
CA TYR A 172 -1.99 15.40 -0.37
C TYR A 172 -1.75 16.91 -0.49
N ALA A 173 -0.73 17.31 -1.25
CA ALA A 173 -0.42 18.72 -1.54
C ALA A 173 -0.16 19.56 -0.27
N ARG A 174 0.47 18.97 0.76
CA ARG A 174 0.71 19.59 2.08
C ARG A 174 2.09 20.21 2.25
N GLU A 175 3.02 20.01 1.32
CA GLU A 175 4.33 20.66 1.31
C GLU A 175 4.36 21.76 0.22
N ASN A 176 5.35 21.72 -0.68
CA ASN A 176 5.65 22.80 -1.62
C ASN A 176 4.62 22.96 -2.74
N ARG A 177 3.77 21.94 -3.00
CA ARG A 177 2.70 21.96 -4.03
C ARG A 177 3.22 22.34 -5.42
N ASN A 178 4.37 21.78 -5.78
CA ASN A 178 5.08 22.17 -7.00
C ASN A 178 4.45 21.60 -8.27
N ASN A 179 3.66 20.52 -8.18
CA ASN A 179 3.14 19.86 -9.36
C ASN A 179 2.06 20.74 -10.02
N PRO A 180 2.12 20.91 -11.35
CA PRO A 180 1.29 21.89 -12.06
C PRO A 180 -0.20 21.53 -12.05
N ILE A 181 -0.53 20.25 -11.92
CA ILE A 181 -1.89 19.74 -11.80
C ILE A 181 -2.15 19.38 -10.34
N GLN A 182 -3.30 19.80 -9.82
CA GLN A 182 -3.74 19.51 -8.45
C GLN A 182 -5.12 18.87 -8.50
N GLN A 183 -5.16 17.62 -8.98
CA GLN A 183 -6.38 16.84 -9.16
C GLN A 183 -6.24 15.48 -8.48
N LEU A 184 -7.18 15.18 -7.59
CA LEU A 184 -7.16 13.97 -6.78
C LEU A 184 -8.47 13.19 -6.95
N PHE A 185 -8.36 11.97 -7.47
CA PHE A 185 -9.46 11.01 -7.56
C PHE A 185 -9.25 9.93 -6.50
N VAL A 186 -10.16 9.82 -5.53
CA VAL A 186 -10.16 8.79 -4.48
C VAL A 186 -11.43 7.97 -4.62
N VAL A 187 -11.31 6.78 -5.21
CA VAL A 187 -12.46 6.02 -5.70
C VAL A 187 -12.43 4.59 -5.19
N ASN A 188 -13.52 4.12 -4.59
CA ASN A 188 -13.65 2.71 -4.17
C ASN A 188 -12.50 2.21 -3.29
N ASN A 189 -12.00 3.02 -2.36
CA ASN A 189 -11.02 2.57 -1.37
C ASN A 189 -11.71 2.24 -0.05
N THR A 190 -11.13 1.33 0.73
CA THR A 190 -11.52 1.07 2.11
C THR A 190 -10.47 1.66 3.03
N PHE A 191 -10.84 2.65 3.83
CA PHE A 191 -10.01 3.24 4.88
C PHE A 191 -10.54 2.78 6.24
N VAL A 192 -9.64 2.25 7.07
CA VAL A 192 -9.93 1.82 8.45
C VAL A 192 -8.94 2.48 9.40
N SER A 193 -9.44 3.00 10.52
CA SER A 193 -8.58 3.52 11.60
C SER A 193 -8.82 2.77 12.90
N ASP A 194 -7.75 2.36 13.57
CA ASP A 194 -7.78 1.84 14.94
C ASP A 194 -7.39 2.91 15.96
N ARG A 195 -7.33 4.18 15.54
CA ARG A 195 -7.13 5.31 16.46
C ARG A 195 -8.28 5.38 17.46
N GLY A 196 -7.94 5.35 18.75
CA GLY A 196 -8.92 5.32 19.84
C GLY A 196 -9.83 6.55 19.97
N ASN A 197 -9.54 7.65 19.27
CA ASN A 197 -10.44 8.80 19.13
C ASN A 197 -10.68 9.10 17.65
N SER A 198 -11.80 8.61 17.13
CA SER A 198 -12.20 8.81 15.73
C SER A 198 -12.39 10.29 15.36
N ALA A 199 -12.77 11.16 16.30
CA ALA A 199 -12.87 12.61 16.03
C ALA A 199 -11.53 13.23 15.59
N ASN A 200 -10.41 12.60 15.94
CA ASN A 200 -9.07 13.01 15.56
C ASN A 200 -8.50 12.17 14.40
N ALA A 201 -9.20 11.13 13.93
CA ALA A 201 -8.78 10.36 12.76
C ALA A 201 -9.26 11.06 11.49
N ILE A 202 -8.32 11.38 10.60
CA ILE A 202 -8.56 12.06 9.32
C ILE A 202 -8.04 11.13 8.20
N PRO A 203 -8.89 10.55 7.35
CA PRO A 203 -8.39 9.67 6.31
C PRO A 203 -7.63 10.49 5.26
N ILE A 204 -8.17 11.65 4.85
CA ILE A 204 -7.59 12.47 3.78
C ILE A 204 -7.37 13.90 4.27
N ASN A 205 -6.15 14.41 4.14
CA ASN A 205 -5.77 15.75 4.55
C ASN A 205 -5.08 16.50 3.39
N VAL A 206 -5.79 17.48 2.84
CA VAL A 206 -5.35 18.22 1.65
C VAL A 206 -4.78 19.60 1.99
N GLY A 207 -3.88 20.11 1.15
CA GLY A 207 -3.34 21.46 1.25
C GLY A 207 -3.59 22.28 -0.01
N GLY A 208 -3.68 23.61 0.14
CA GLY A 208 -4.11 24.48 -0.96
C GLY A 208 -5.61 24.35 -1.21
N THR A 209 -6.00 24.22 -2.49
CA THR A 209 -7.39 24.02 -2.91
C THR A 209 -7.43 23.11 -4.14
N PRO A 210 -7.01 21.83 -4.04
CA PRO A 210 -7.06 20.90 -5.16
C PRO A 210 -8.50 20.61 -5.56
N GLU A 211 -8.68 20.18 -6.81
CA GLU A 211 -9.94 19.61 -7.28
C GLU A 211 -9.98 18.13 -6.89
N VAL A 212 -10.99 17.73 -6.13
CA VAL A 212 -11.13 16.36 -5.63
C VAL A 212 -12.39 15.69 -6.19
N THR A 213 -12.30 14.41 -6.45
CA THR A 213 -13.46 13.52 -6.62
C THR A 213 -13.28 12.35 -5.66
N ILE A 214 -14.05 12.37 -4.57
CA ILE A 214 -14.01 11.35 -3.51
C ILE A 214 -15.35 10.63 -3.53
N VAL A 215 -15.38 9.41 -4.07
CA VAL A 215 -16.63 8.68 -4.33
C VAL A 215 -16.48 7.18 -4.10
N ASN A 216 -17.56 6.55 -3.63
CA ASN A 216 -17.67 5.12 -3.37
C ASN A 216 -16.66 4.55 -2.35
N ASN A 217 -16.09 5.36 -1.47
CA ASN A 217 -15.15 4.87 -0.46
C ASN A 217 -15.88 4.43 0.81
N ILE A 218 -15.24 3.55 1.57
CA ILE A 218 -15.59 3.23 2.96
C ILE A 218 -14.59 3.93 3.88
N PHE A 219 -15.09 4.65 4.89
CA PHE A 219 -14.31 5.27 5.95
C PHE A 219 -14.77 4.75 7.32
N ASP A 220 -14.17 3.65 7.78
CA ASP A 220 -14.44 3.05 9.07
C ASP A 220 -13.64 3.75 10.18
N ASN A 221 -14.36 4.21 11.21
CA ASN A 221 -13.82 4.85 12.40
C ASN A 221 -13.05 6.17 12.17
N TYR A 222 -13.44 6.93 11.15
CA TYR A 222 -12.95 8.29 10.90
C TYR A 222 -13.98 9.37 11.26
N GLY A 223 -13.51 10.49 11.80
CA GLY A 223 -14.38 11.60 12.23
C GLY A 223 -14.72 12.58 11.12
N THR A 224 -13.80 12.82 10.19
CA THR A 224 -14.01 13.73 9.04
C THR A 224 -13.33 13.16 7.81
N VAL A 225 -14.10 12.91 6.75
CA VAL A 225 -13.62 12.27 5.49
C VAL A 225 -12.46 13.03 4.85
N ILE A 226 -12.54 14.36 4.82
CA ILE A 226 -11.50 15.21 4.25
C ILE A 226 -11.31 16.47 5.10
N ASN A 227 -10.05 16.82 5.36
CA ASN A 227 -9.66 18.07 5.99
C ASN A 227 -8.86 18.96 5.02
N GLY A 228 -9.14 20.26 5.01
CA GLY A 228 -8.51 21.24 4.11
C GLY A 228 -9.44 21.77 3.02
N ALA A 229 -9.14 22.95 2.49
CA ALA A 229 -9.92 23.54 1.41
C ALA A 229 -9.75 22.73 0.11
N HIS A 230 -10.83 22.58 -0.65
CA HIS A 230 -10.88 21.83 -1.91
C HIS A 230 -12.05 22.32 -2.78
N THR A 231 -11.98 21.99 -4.08
CA THR A 231 -13.12 22.06 -5.02
C THR A 231 -13.51 20.65 -5.45
N GLY A 232 -14.55 20.50 -6.27
CA GLY A 232 -15.03 19.20 -6.74
C GLY A 232 -16.06 18.57 -5.81
N SER A 233 -16.08 17.24 -5.71
CA SER A 233 -17.15 16.49 -5.04
C SER A 233 -16.63 15.45 -4.03
N VAL A 234 -17.38 15.34 -2.93
CA VAL A 234 -17.25 14.27 -1.92
C VAL A 234 -18.64 13.67 -1.75
N THR A 235 -18.90 12.53 -2.39
CA THR A 235 -20.25 12.00 -2.59
C THR A 235 -20.28 10.49 -2.53
N ASN A 236 -21.39 9.89 -2.11
CA ASN A 236 -21.59 8.44 -2.10
C ASN A 236 -20.46 7.65 -1.40
N ASN A 237 -20.05 8.11 -0.22
CA ASN A 237 -19.09 7.40 0.62
C ASN A 237 -19.81 6.91 1.88
N LEU A 238 -19.48 5.70 2.33
CA LEU A 238 -19.95 5.17 3.60
C LEU A 238 -18.97 5.57 4.70
N SER A 239 -19.48 6.13 5.80
CA SER A 239 -18.66 6.51 6.96
C SER A 239 -19.36 6.10 8.23
N GLY A 240 -18.60 5.59 9.20
CA GLY A 240 -19.16 5.15 10.47
C GLY A 240 -18.34 4.01 11.08
N THR A 241 -19.04 3.15 11.82
CA THR A 241 -18.48 1.91 12.38
C THR A 241 -19.46 0.79 12.10
N GLY A 242 -19.02 -0.47 12.20
CA GLY A 242 -19.90 -1.61 11.95
C GLY A 242 -20.30 -1.73 10.49
N ILE A 243 -19.35 -1.52 9.58
CA ILE A 243 -19.53 -1.61 8.13
C ILE A 243 -20.05 -2.99 7.69
N GLY A 244 -19.70 -4.04 8.43
CA GLY A 244 -19.93 -5.44 8.07
C GLY A 244 -18.74 -5.99 7.29
N PHE A 245 -17.61 -6.12 7.97
CA PHE A 245 -16.42 -6.78 7.44
C PHE A 245 -16.34 -8.21 7.96
N VAL A 246 -15.81 -9.14 7.15
CA VAL A 246 -15.63 -10.55 7.53
C VAL A 246 -14.86 -10.67 8.86
N ASN A 247 -13.73 -9.98 9.01
CA ASN A 247 -13.02 -9.91 10.28
C ASN A 247 -12.16 -8.63 10.41
N ARG A 248 -12.80 -7.54 10.82
CA ARG A 248 -12.14 -6.23 11.05
C ARG A 248 -10.91 -6.34 11.97
N ALA A 249 -10.96 -7.17 13.00
CA ALA A 249 -9.89 -7.29 14.00
C ALA A 249 -8.66 -8.04 13.47
N ALA A 250 -8.84 -8.94 12.52
CA ALA A 250 -7.75 -9.62 11.80
C ALA A 250 -7.34 -8.89 10.51
N CYS A 251 -7.81 -7.66 10.32
CA CYS A 251 -7.59 -6.87 9.11
C CYS A 251 -8.08 -7.55 7.81
N ASP A 252 -9.12 -8.38 7.91
CA ASP A 252 -9.89 -8.90 6.79
C ASP A 252 -11.11 -8.00 6.56
N TYR A 253 -10.96 -7.08 5.61
CA TYR A 253 -11.94 -6.03 5.31
C TYR A 253 -12.76 -6.33 4.06
N GLN A 254 -12.82 -7.60 3.65
CA GLN A 254 -13.85 -8.04 2.72
C GLN A 254 -15.23 -7.88 3.36
N LEU A 255 -16.24 -7.69 2.52
CA LEU A 255 -17.59 -7.44 2.98
C LEU A 255 -18.24 -8.76 3.41
N GLU A 256 -18.95 -8.76 4.54
CA GLU A 256 -19.85 -9.86 4.89
C GLU A 256 -21.22 -9.66 4.24
N SER A 257 -22.05 -10.72 4.14
CA SER A 257 -23.34 -10.70 3.43
C SER A 257 -24.36 -9.66 3.93
N GLY A 258 -24.18 -9.15 5.15
CA GLY A 258 -25.04 -8.12 5.77
C GLY A 258 -24.49 -6.70 5.66
N SER A 259 -23.38 -6.49 4.94
CA SER A 259 -22.70 -5.21 4.84
C SER A 259 -23.56 -4.12 4.22
N LEU A 260 -23.44 -2.90 4.76
CA LEU A 260 -24.11 -1.70 4.24
C LEU A 260 -23.46 -1.16 2.96
N ALA A 261 -22.33 -1.73 2.54
CA ALA A 261 -21.61 -1.31 1.35
C ALA A 261 -22.08 -1.99 0.06
N ILE A 262 -22.83 -3.09 0.18
CA ILE A 262 -23.22 -3.96 -0.93
C ILE A 262 -24.26 -3.27 -1.83
N ASN A 263 -24.00 -3.20 -3.13
CA ASN A 263 -24.81 -2.59 -4.18
C ASN A 263 -25.11 -1.08 -4.00
N GLU A 264 -24.33 -0.37 -3.19
CA GLU A 264 -24.56 1.05 -2.87
C GLU A 264 -23.66 2.03 -3.66
N GLY A 265 -22.75 1.51 -4.49
CA GLY A 265 -21.86 2.28 -5.35
C GLY A 265 -22.57 2.88 -6.57
N ILE A 266 -22.09 4.05 -7.00
CA ILE A 266 -22.55 4.73 -8.23
C ILE A 266 -21.45 4.69 -9.29
N ASP A 267 -21.78 4.93 -10.56
CA ASP A 267 -20.76 5.07 -11.61
C ASP A 267 -19.87 6.31 -11.34
N PRO A 268 -18.57 6.13 -11.04
CA PRO A 268 -17.67 7.26 -10.80
C PRO A 268 -17.26 7.98 -12.09
N GLY A 269 -17.57 7.42 -13.27
CA GLY A 269 -17.30 8.04 -14.58
C GLY A 269 -15.82 8.09 -14.94
N THR A 270 -15.38 9.23 -15.48
CA THR A 270 -14.00 9.45 -15.93
C THR A 270 -13.40 10.71 -15.32
N GLY A 271 -12.12 10.66 -14.94
CA GLY A 271 -11.35 11.80 -14.45
C GLY A 271 -10.13 12.03 -15.34
N SER A 272 -9.98 13.22 -15.92
CA SER A 272 -8.83 13.60 -16.76
C SER A 272 -8.45 12.56 -17.84
N GLY A 273 -9.47 11.93 -18.45
CA GLY A 273 -9.31 10.93 -19.51
C GLY A 273 -9.12 9.49 -19.01
N PHE A 274 -9.10 9.26 -17.70
CA PHE A 274 -8.96 7.94 -17.08
C PHE A 274 -10.32 7.43 -16.56
N ALA A 275 -10.62 6.15 -16.76
CA ALA A 275 -11.84 5.51 -16.23
C ALA A 275 -11.69 5.27 -14.72
N LEU A 276 -12.65 5.77 -13.92
CA LEU A 276 -12.55 5.72 -12.46
C LEU A 276 -13.15 4.45 -11.85
N THR A 277 -13.96 3.71 -12.61
CA THR A 277 -14.58 2.46 -12.14
C THR A 277 -13.51 1.39 -11.89
N PRO A 278 -13.40 0.83 -10.68
CA PRO A 278 -12.43 -0.22 -10.40
C PRO A 278 -12.77 -1.49 -11.20
N ALA A 279 -11.79 -2.03 -11.92
CA ALA A 279 -11.94 -3.27 -12.68
C ALA A 279 -11.27 -4.48 -11.99
N GLN A 280 -10.54 -4.23 -10.91
CA GLN A 280 -9.73 -5.20 -10.19
C GLN A 280 -9.88 -4.97 -8.69
N GLU A 281 -9.47 -5.96 -7.93
CA GLU A 281 -9.28 -5.86 -6.48
C GLU A 281 -8.03 -6.61 -6.07
N TYR A 282 -7.45 -6.17 -4.96
CA TYR A 282 -6.23 -6.73 -4.40
C TYR A 282 -6.49 -8.15 -3.89
N VAL A 283 -5.51 -9.05 -4.02
CA VAL A 283 -5.53 -10.38 -3.42
C VAL A 283 -4.26 -10.52 -2.60
N HIS A 284 -4.43 -10.80 -1.31
CA HIS A 284 -3.31 -10.96 -0.38
C HIS A 284 -2.49 -12.24 -0.73
N PRO A 285 -1.14 -12.23 -0.64
CA PRO A 285 -0.28 -11.17 -0.12
C PRO A 285 0.21 -10.12 -1.12
N CYS A 286 0.28 -10.39 -2.41
CA CYS A 286 0.82 -9.43 -3.40
C CYS A 286 0.27 -9.76 -4.78
N ASN A 287 -1.05 -9.73 -4.94
CA ASN A 287 -1.71 -10.17 -6.15
C ASN A 287 -3.00 -9.38 -6.42
N TRP A 288 -3.71 -9.74 -7.48
CA TRP A 288 -5.01 -9.18 -7.82
C TRP A 288 -5.90 -10.21 -8.48
N ARG A 289 -7.20 -9.89 -8.54
CA ARG A 289 -8.17 -10.56 -9.40
C ARG A 289 -9.08 -9.53 -10.06
N ALA A 290 -9.75 -9.94 -11.13
CA ALA A 290 -10.80 -9.12 -11.72
C ALA A 290 -11.88 -8.88 -10.65
N ARG A 291 -12.33 -7.63 -10.51
CA ARG A 291 -13.40 -7.31 -9.57
C ARG A 291 -14.68 -7.98 -10.06
N PRO A 292 -15.37 -8.80 -9.23
CA PRO A 292 -16.65 -9.38 -9.61
C PRO A 292 -17.64 -8.31 -10.06
N ALA A 293 -18.46 -8.62 -11.06
CA ALA A 293 -19.52 -7.75 -11.55
C ALA A 293 -20.86 -8.30 -11.06
N VAL A 294 -21.24 -7.96 -9.83
CA VAL A 294 -22.45 -8.48 -9.17
C VAL A 294 -23.37 -7.33 -8.82
N GLY A 295 -24.39 -7.10 -9.64
CA GLY A 295 -25.36 -6.03 -9.40
C GLY A 295 -24.77 -4.64 -9.64
N ALA A 296 -25.11 -3.69 -8.76
CA ALA A 296 -24.46 -2.38 -8.72
C ALA A 296 -23.13 -2.49 -7.97
N LEU A 297 -22.19 -1.60 -8.28
CA LEU A 297 -20.88 -1.58 -7.66
C LEU A 297 -21.00 -1.52 -6.14
N ASP A 298 -20.15 -2.24 -5.42
CA ASP A 298 -20.07 -2.09 -3.96
C ASP A 298 -19.21 -0.89 -3.57
N LEU A 299 -19.48 -0.30 -2.41
CA LEU A 299 -18.58 0.70 -1.82
C LEU A 299 -17.29 0.01 -1.36
N GLY A 300 -16.18 0.73 -1.42
CA GLY A 300 -14.88 0.26 -0.93
C GLY A 300 -14.10 -0.62 -1.90
N ALA A 301 -13.02 -1.20 -1.38
CA ALA A 301 -11.96 -1.85 -2.14
C ALA A 301 -12.38 -3.19 -2.77
N TYR A 302 -13.34 -3.89 -2.17
CA TYR A 302 -13.78 -5.22 -2.57
C TYR A 302 -15.22 -5.21 -3.06
N GLU A 303 -15.52 -6.04 -4.05
CA GLU A 303 -16.91 -6.42 -4.35
C GLU A 303 -17.29 -7.63 -3.49
N TYR A 304 -18.50 -7.64 -2.95
CA TYR A 304 -19.11 -8.81 -2.37
C TYR A 304 -19.64 -9.73 -3.47
N SER A 305 -19.36 -11.02 -3.35
CA SER A 305 -20.06 -12.04 -4.14
C SER A 305 -20.43 -13.24 -3.26
N ASP A 306 -21.65 -13.78 -3.45
CA ASP A 306 -22.05 -14.98 -2.72
C ASP A 306 -21.15 -16.15 -3.14
N GLY A 307 -20.43 -16.73 -2.17
CA GLY A 307 -19.45 -17.78 -2.43
C GLY A 307 -18.11 -17.25 -2.94
N ASP A 308 -17.75 -16.01 -2.59
CA ASP A 308 -16.42 -15.48 -2.84
C ASP A 308 -15.38 -16.32 -2.09
N ASN A 309 -14.85 -17.31 -2.81
CA ASN A 309 -13.89 -18.25 -2.28
C ASN A 309 -12.67 -17.47 -1.81
N GLN A 310 -12.45 -17.44 -0.50
CA GLN A 310 -11.23 -16.90 0.08
C GLN A 310 -10.05 -17.78 -0.33
N PRO A 311 -8.99 -17.24 -0.94
CA PRO A 311 -7.83 -18.06 -1.23
C PRO A 311 -7.29 -18.65 0.08
N PRO A 312 -6.92 -19.95 0.10
CA PRO A 312 -6.32 -20.54 1.29
C PRO A 312 -5.03 -19.80 1.65
N VAL A 313 -4.89 -19.48 2.93
CA VAL A 313 -3.73 -18.80 3.49
C VAL A 313 -2.72 -19.84 3.94
N LEU A 314 -1.50 -19.77 3.42
CA LEU A 314 -0.34 -20.51 3.95
C LEU A 314 0.33 -19.68 5.03
N GLU A 315 0.52 -20.23 6.22
CA GLU A 315 1.31 -19.58 7.25
C GLU A 315 2.79 -19.51 6.84
N SER A 316 3.43 -18.36 7.08
CA SER A 316 4.88 -18.22 6.87
C SER A 316 5.65 -19.14 7.81
N ILE A 317 6.59 -19.92 7.27
CA ILE A 317 7.45 -20.83 8.03
C ILE A 317 8.49 -20.05 8.87
N GLY A 318 8.82 -18.81 8.47
CA GLY A 318 9.86 -17.98 9.06
C GLY A 318 11.28 -18.55 8.93
N ASP A 319 12.27 -17.78 9.38
CA ASP A 319 13.68 -18.20 9.38
C ASP A 319 13.92 -19.39 10.32
N GLN A 320 14.59 -20.43 9.82
CA GLN A 320 14.96 -21.61 10.58
C GLN A 320 16.48 -21.73 10.70
N SER A 321 17.00 -21.83 11.93
CA SER A 321 18.43 -22.02 12.20
C SER A 321 18.70 -23.43 12.70
N ILE A 322 19.55 -24.17 11.98
CA ILE A 322 19.99 -25.51 12.39
C ILE A 322 21.52 -25.63 12.38
N GLN A 323 22.07 -26.53 13.19
CA GLN A 323 23.47 -26.89 13.10
C GLN A 323 23.71 -27.81 11.90
N ALA A 324 24.86 -27.65 11.23
CA ALA A 324 25.24 -28.49 10.10
C ALA A 324 25.23 -29.98 10.50
N GLY A 325 24.57 -30.81 9.70
CA GLY A 325 24.39 -32.25 9.96
C GLY A 325 23.13 -32.61 10.77
N GLN A 326 22.34 -31.64 11.22
CA GLN A 326 21.01 -31.86 11.80
C GLN A 326 19.93 -31.85 10.71
N SER A 327 18.83 -32.56 10.95
CA SER A 327 17.65 -32.50 10.09
C SER A 327 16.87 -31.21 10.34
N ILE A 328 16.43 -30.54 9.27
CA ILE A 328 15.44 -29.46 9.36
C ILE A 328 14.04 -30.08 9.30
N GLN A 329 13.16 -29.69 10.22
CA GLN A 329 11.75 -30.06 10.21
C GLN A 329 10.92 -28.79 10.01
N ILE A 330 10.19 -28.74 8.90
CA ILE A 330 9.31 -27.63 8.55
C ILE A 330 7.87 -28.10 8.75
N THR A 331 7.09 -27.35 9.52
CA THR A 331 5.64 -27.54 9.61
C THR A 331 4.97 -26.53 8.70
N ILE A 332 4.16 -27.01 7.77
CA ILE A 332 3.33 -26.16 6.91
C ILE A 332 1.94 -26.16 7.49
N GLN A 333 1.45 -24.98 7.83
CA GLN A 333 0.06 -24.77 8.21
C GLN A 333 -0.61 -23.95 7.12
N ALA A 334 -1.84 -24.34 6.81
CA ALA A 334 -2.69 -23.58 5.92
C ALA A 334 -4.10 -23.53 6.50
N SER A 335 -4.79 -22.42 6.28
CA SER A 335 -6.17 -22.22 6.70
C SER A 335 -6.98 -21.68 5.53
N ASP A 336 -8.21 -22.11 5.42
CA ASP A 336 -9.16 -21.62 4.43
C ASP A 336 -10.41 -21.19 5.21
N GLN A 337 -10.85 -19.96 4.95
CA GLN A 337 -11.96 -19.35 5.68
C GLN A 337 -13.32 -19.74 5.09
N ASP A 338 -13.33 -20.41 3.94
CA ASP A 338 -14.57 -20.88 3.31
C ASP A 338 -15.09 -22.14 4.03
N PRO A 339 -16.31 -22.12 4.58
CA PRO A 339 -16.83 -23.19 5.45
C PRO A 339 -17.02 -24.55 4.75
N GLU A 340 -16.87 -24.64 3.43
CA GLU A 340 -17.00 -25.88 2.63
C GLU A 340 -15.73 -26.24 1.82
N SER A 341 -14.61 -25.54 2.00
CA SER A 341 -13.37 -25.84 1.28
C SER A 341 -12.64 -27.07 1.84
N VAL A 342 -12.04 -27.85 0.94
CA VAL A 342 -11.10 -28.93 1.29
C VAL A 342 -9.70 -28.42 0.96
N LEU A 343 -8.87 -28.29 1.99
CA LEU A 343 -7.54 -27.71 1.87
C LEU A 343 -6.53 -28.80 1.49
N ASP A 344 -6.12 -28.83 0.23
CA ASP A 344 -5.06 -29.70 -0.27
C ASP A 344 -3.77 -28.89 -0.49
N TYR A 345 -2.68 -29.29 0.16
CA TYR A 345 -1.37 -28.68 -0.05
C TYR A 345 -0.25 -29.72 -0.13
N THR A 346 0.78 -29.41 -0.92
CA THR A 346 1.94 -30.27 -1.13
C THR A 346 3.23 -29.51 -0.92
N ALA A 347 4.20 -30.13 -0.25
CA ALA A 347 5.55 -29.62 -0.10
C ALA A 347 6.53 -30.43 -0.94
N SER A 348 7.43 -29.77 -1.65
CA SER A 348 8.54 -30.43 -2.35
C SER A 348 9.85 -29.70 -2.05
N GLY A 349 10.89 -30.45 -1.72
CA GLY A 349 12.25 -29.94 -1.55
C GLY A 349 13.24 -30.80 -2.33
N SER A 350 14.23 -30.16 -2.95
CA SER A 350 15.39 -30.82 -3.54
C SER A 350 16.59 -30.66 -2.61
N ASN A 351 17.27 -31.75 -2.30
CA ASN A 351 18.55 -31.74 -1.58
C ASN A 351 19.71 -31.29 -2.45
#